data_AF-A0A442XTE9-F1
#
_entry.id   AF-A0A442XTE9-F1
#
_cell.length_a   1.000
_cell.length_b   1.000
_cell.length_c   1.000
_cell.angle_alpha   90.00
_cell.angle_beta   90.00
_cell.angle_gamma   90.00
#
_symmetry.space_group_name_H-M   'P 1'
#
loop_
_entity.id
_entity.type
_entity.pdbx_description
1 polymer ?
#
loop_
_entity_poly.entity_id
_entity_poly.type
_entity_poly.pdbx_seq_one_letter_code
_entity_poly.pdbx_strand_id
1 'polypeptide(L)'
;MAMSFGSLVFLSVGGVLALSVGANLRNTFDLLGAQSTLLIDAMEDLLRAEMGRAESAVDGVAQLYKQGEFQIDDEAMSAALASALAAAPGVNAMLICTPDLICRGAAVTGDNDAKYPAGTIRKLPAETEKSPQVRAVLEERQQVDGRRWGAFVANEYGLFANVSAPL
;
A
#
# COMPACT_ATOMS: atom_id res chain seq x y z
N MET A 1 -5.17 -5.46 74.07
CA MET A 1 -5.03 -4.21 73.28
C MET A 1 -4.23 -4.35 71.98
N ALA A 2 -3.37 -5.37 71.79
CA ALA A 2 -2.59 -5.51 70.55
C ALA A 2 -3.41 -5.96 69.31
N MET A 3 -4.48 -6.74 69.49
CA MET A 3 -5.28 -7.26 68.37
C MET A 3 -6.12 -6.21 67.65
N SER A 4 -6.63 -5.18 68.36
CA SER A 4 -7.43 -4.11 67.74
C SER A 4 -6.57 -3.17 66.89
N PHE A 5 -5.34 -2.91 67.32
CA PHE A 5 -4.40 -2.05 66.58
C PHE A 5 -3.93 -2.71 65.27
N GLY A 6 -3.61 -4.02 65.32
CA GLY A 6 -3.22 -4.77 64.12
C GLY A 6 -4.32 -4.88 63.06
N SER A 7 -5.58 -5.04 63.49
CA SER A 7 -6.74 -5.07 62.59
C SER A 7 -6.96 -3.74 61.86
N LEU A 8 -6.86 -2.62 62.57
CA LEU A 8 -7.03 -1.29 61.98
C LEU A 8 -5.90 -0.94 61.01
N VAL A 9 -4.66 -1.32 61.33
CA VAL A 9 -3.51 -1.15 60.42
C VAL A 9 -3.67 -2.01 59.18
N PHE A 10 -4.08 -3.27 59.32
CA PHE A 10 -4.30 -4.18 58.18
C PHE A 10 -5.42 -3.66 57.26
N LEU A 11 -6.53 -3.17 57.82
CA LEU A 11 -7.62 -2.57 57.04
C LEU A 11 -7.16 -1.30 56.30
N SER A 12 -6.36 -0.45 56.96
CA SER A 12 -5.91 0.81 56.37
C SER A 12 -4.89 0.56 55.25
N VAL A 13 -3.84 -0.23 55.53
CA VAL A 13 -2.79 -0.54 54.56
C VAL A 13 -3.34 -1.42 53.44
N GLY A 14 -4.13 -2.45 53.77
CA GLY A 14 -4.77 -3.34 52.80
C GLY A 14 -5.75 -2.61 51.89
N GLY A 15 -6.52 -1.65 52.42
CA GLY A 15 -7.45 -0.83 51.64
C GLY A 15 -6.74 0.07 50.63
N VAL A 16 -5.68 0.78 51.06
CA VAL A 16 -4.90 1.64 50.16
C VAL A 16 -4.17 0.82 49.10
N LEU A 17 -3.65 -0.36 49.46
CA LEU A 17 -3.00 -1.26 48.52
C LEU A 17 -3.99 -1.81 47.49
N ALA A 18 -5.19 -2.23 47.91
CA ALA A 18 -6.23 -2.71 47.02
C ALA A 18 -6.70 -1.62 46.04
N LEU A 19 -6.87 -0.38 46.53
CA LEU A 19 -7.20 0.77 45.68
C LEU A 19 -6.07 1.10 44.70
N SER A 20 -4.81 1.09 45.16
CA SER A 20 -3.65 1.39 44.33
C SER A 20 -3.44 0.34 43.24
N VAL A 21 -3.52 -0.96 43.58
CA VAL A 21 -3.39 -2.06 42.63
C VAL A 21 -4.57 -2.06 41.65
N GLY A 22 -5.79 -1.83 42.12
CA GLY A 22 -6.98 -1.75 41.27
C GLY A 22 -6.96 -0.57 40.29
N ALA A 23 -6.50 0.61 40.74
CA ALA A 23 -6.33 1.77 39.89
C ALA A 23 -5.22 1.56 38.85
N ASN A 24 -4.11 0.95 39.24
CA ASN A 24 -3.00 0.66 38.33
C ASN A 24 -3.38 -0.39 37.26
N LEU A 25 -4.14 -1.42 37.64
CA LEU A 25 -4.69 -2.40 36.69
C LEU A 25 -5.66 -1.74 35.70
N ARG A 26 -6.63 -0.94 36.17
CA ARG A 26 -7.55 -0.22 35.28
C ARG A 26 -6.83 0.74 34.33
N ASN A 27 -5.89 1.53 34.85
CA ASN A 27 -5.08 2.43 34.02
C ASN A 27 -4.29 1.65 32.96
N THR A 28 -3.69 0.51 33.32
CA THR A 28 -2.93 -0.32 32.38
C THR A 28 -3.83 -0.94 31.31
N PHE A 29 -5.02 -1.43 31.67
CA PHE A 29 -5.99 -1.97 30.70
C PHE A 29 -6.56 -0.89 29.77
N ASP A 30 -6.83 0.31 30.28
CA ASP A 30 -7.26 1.46 29.45
C ASP A 30 -6.14 1.88 28.47
N LEU A 31 -4.88 1.87 28.91
CA LEU A 31 -3.70 2.11 28.06
C LEU A 31 -3.52 1.03 26.97
N LEU A 32 -3.77 -0.24 27.26
CA LEU A 32 -3.68 -1.35 26.30
C LEU A 32 -4.80 -1.30 25.25
N GLY A 33 -6.03 -0.92 25.64
CA GLY A 33 -7.15 -0.71 24.72
C GLY A 33 -6.93 0.47 23.78
N ALA A 34 -6.41 1.59 24.31
CA ALA A 34 -6.05 2.76 23.52
C ALA A 34 -4.92 2.46 22.52
N GLN A 35 -3.91 1.70 22.93
CA GLN A 35 -2.77 1.35 22.07
C GLN A 35 -3.18 0.45 20.89
N SER A 36 -4.14 -0.45 21.09
CA SER A 36 -4.65 -1.32 20.00
C SER A 36 -5.41 -0.53 18.95
N THR A 37 -6.20 0.46 19.36
CA THR A 37 -6.92 1.36 18.44
C THR A 37 -5.95 2.26 17.66
N LEU A 38 -4.96 2.84 18.34
CA LEU A 38 -3.93 3.65 17.70
C LEU A 38 -3.10 2.86 16.68
N LEU A 39 -2.84 1.59 16.94
CA LEU A 39 -2.13 0.73 15.98
C LEU A 39 -2.97 0.47 14.73
N ILE A 40 -4.27 0.20 14.90
CA ILE A 40 -5.19 -0.02 13.77
C ILE A 40 -5.32 1.25 12.94
N ASP A 41 -5.51 2.41 13.57
CA ASP A 41 -5.61 3.70 12.88
C ASP A 41 -4.31 4.01 12.12
N ALA A 42 -3.15 3.78 12.74
CA ALA A 42 -1.86 3.94 12.08
C ALA A 42 -1.69 3.00 10.88
N MET A 43 -2.19 1.75 10.97
CA MET A 43 -2.18 0.82 9.84
C MET A 43 -3.12 1.26 8.71
N GLU A 44 -4.31 1.76 9.05
CA GLU A 44 -5.25 2.31 8.06
C GLU A 44 -4.64 3.52 7.34
N ASP A 45 -4.05 4.45 8.09
CA ASP A 45 -3.40 5.64 7.53
C ASP A 45 -2.21 5.28 6.63
N LEU A 46 -1.39 4.31 7.04
CA LEU A 46 -0.29 3.80 6.23
C LEU A 46 -0.79 3.17 4.93
N LEU A 47 -1.82 2.31 5.01
CA LEU A 47 -2.40 1.66 3.84
C LEU A 47 -3.03 2.70 2.90
N ARG A 48 -3.79 3.65 3.44
CA ARG A 48 -4.40 4.74 2.67
C ARG A 48 -3.34 5.60 1.98
N ALA A 49 -2.25 5.92 2.67
CA ALA A 49 -1.15 6.68 2.10
C ALA A 49 -0.46 5.91 0.95
N GLU A 50 -0.23 4.61 1.11
CA GLU A 50 0.37 3.76 0.07
C GLU A 50 -0.54 3.65 -1.17
N MET A 51 -1.82 3.34 -0.94
CA MET A 51 -2.82 3.30 -2.01
C MET A 51 -2.94 4.65 -2.72
N GLY A 52 -3.01 5.74 -1.96
CA GLY A 52 -3.10 7.10 -2.51
C GLY A 52 -1.91 7.50 -3.37
N ARG A 53 -0.70 7.01 -3.07
CA ARG A 53 0.49 7.21 -3.93
C ARG A 53 0.32 6.53 -5.29
N ALA A 54 -0.11 5.26 -5.31
CA ALA A 54 -0.35 4.54 -6.55
C ALA A 54 -1.46 5.19 -7.39
N GLU A 55 -2.54 5.66 -6.74
CA GLU A 55 -3.62 6.39 -7.39
C GLU A 55 -3.13 7.69 -8.03
N SER A 56 -2.39 8.50 -7.27
CA SER A 56 -1.88 9.79 -7.73
C SER A 56 -0.91 9.63 -8.90
N ALA A 57 -0.12 8.55 -8.91
CA ALA A 57 0.80 8.28 -10.01
C ALA A 57 0.06 7.93 -11.32
N VAL A 58 -1.00 7.11 -11.24
CA VAL A 58 -1.85 6.80 -12.39
C VAL A 58 -2.55 8.04 -12.92
N ASP A 59 -3.13 8.86 -12.02
CA ASP A 59 -3.77 10.12 -12.41
C ASP A 59 -2.79 11.09 -13.08
N GLY A 60 -1.57 11.20 -12.54
CA GLY A 60 -0.51 12.04 -13.10
C GLY A 60 -0.11 11.61 -14.50
N VAL A 61 0.13 10.31 -14.72
CA VAL A 61 0.45 9.76 -16.05
C VAL A 61 -0.71 9.99 -17.03
N ALA A 62 -1.95 9.75 -16.61
CA ALA A 62 -3.12 9.99 -17.45
C ALA A 62 -3.28 11.46 -17.83
N GLN A 63 -2.94 12.38 -16.92
CA GLN A 63 -2.97 13.81 -17.20
C GLN A 63 -1.87 14.23 -18.17
N LEU A 64 -0.65 13.71 -18.04
CA LEU A 64 0.45 13.95 -18.99
C LEU A 64 0.06 13.49 -20.40
N TYR A 65 -0.58 12.32 -20.51
CA TYR A 65 -1.09 11.83 -21.79
C TYR A 65 -2.15 12.78 -22.39
N LYS A 66 -3.14 13.21 -21.61
CA LYS A 66 -4.20 14.15 -22.04
C LYS A 66 -3.63 15.51 -22.48
N GLN A 67 -2.52 15.92 -21.91
CA GLN A 67 -1.80 17.15 -22.28
C GLN A 67 -0.95 16.99 -23.55
N GLY A 68 -0.77 15.76 -24.03
CA GLY A 68 0.04 15.46 -25.22
C GLY A 68 1.55 15.46 -24.95
N GLU A 69 1.97 15.34 -23.68
CA GLU A 69 3.39 15.34 -23.27
C GLU A 69 4.14 14.08 -23.77
N PHE A 70 3.41 13.02 -24.08
CA PHE A 70 3.93 11.83 -24.75
C PHE A 70 2.83 11.15 -25.60
N GLN A 71 3.24 10.36 -26.58
CA GLN A 71 2.35 9.45 -27.31
C GLN A 71 2.57 8.00 -26.88
N ILE A 72 1.51 7.20 -26.97
CA ILE A 72 1.63 5.75 -26.77
C ILE A 72 2.59 5.23 -27.85
N ASP A 73 3.56 4.43 -27.42
CA ASP A 73 4.61 3.80 -28.23
C ASP A 73 5.87 4.61 -28.53
N ASP A 74 6.00 5.83 -27.99
CA ASP A 74 7.24 6.61 -28.12
C ASP A 74 8.23 6.39 -26.96
N GLU A 75 9.45 6.92 -27.10
CA GLU A 75 10.47 6.86 -26.05
C GLU A 75 10.13 7.78 -24.86
N ALA A 76 9.41 8.88 -25.12
CA ALA A 76 9.02 9.85 -24.11
C ALA A 76 8.06 9.24 -23.07
N MET A 77 7.18 8.34 -23.49
CA MET A 77 6.30 7.55 -22.64
C MET A 77 7.10 6.70 -21.66
N SER A 78 8.16 6.05 -22.15
CA SER A 78 8.99 5.19 -21.30
C SER A 78 9.72 6.00 -20.24
N ALA A 79 10.20 7.18 -20.60
CA ALA A 79 10.79 8.13 -19.67
C ALA A 79 9.75 8.66 -18.66
N ALA A 80 8.55 9.04 -19.13
CA ALA A 80 7.46 9.52 -18.28
C ALA A 80 7.04 8.47 -17.24
N LEU A 81 6.88 7.22 -17.65
CA LEU A 81 6.56 6.12 -16.73
C LEU A 81 7.71 5.84 -15.75
N ALA A 82 8.96 5.86 -16.21
CA ALA A 82 10.11 5.68 -15.31
C ALA A 82 10.22 6.83 -14.29
N SER A 83 9.98 8.07 -14.71
CA SER A 83 9.96 9.24 -13.83
C SER A 83 8.80 9.21 -12.84
N ALA A 84 7.60 8.83 -13.28
CA ALA A 84 6.44 8.66 -12.40
C ALA A 84 6.70 7.55 -11.37
N LEU A 85 7.30 6.44 -11.80
CA LEU A 85 7.68 5.34 -10.92
C LEU A 85 8.75 5.75 -9.89
N ALA A 86 9.73 6.55 -10.29
CA ALA A 86 10.73 7.11 -9.38
C ALA A 86 10.11 8.05 -8.33
N ALA A 87 9.04 8.75 -8.69
CA ALA A 87 8.32 9.67 -7.82
C ALA A 87 7.29 8.98 -6.89
N ALA A 88 7.03 7.69 -7.07
CA ALA A 88 6.05 6.93 -6.30
C ALA A 88 6.69 5.76 -5.52
N PRO A 89 7.37 6.04 -4.39
CA PRO A 89 7.92 5.01 -3.53
C PRO A 89 6.82 4.04 -3.09
N GLY A 90 7.07 2.73 -3.25
CA GLY A 90 6.12 1.66 -2.94
C GLY A 90 5.36 1.12 -4.17
N VAL A 91 5.41 1.82 -5.30
CA VAL A 91 4.93 1.27 -6.58
C VAL A 91 6.03 0.43 -7.23
N ASN A 92 5.73 -0.82 -7.57
CA ASN A 92 6.71 -1.74 -8.16
C ASN A 92 6.78 -1.66 -9.67
N ALA A 93 5.68 -1.31 -10.34
CA ALA A 93 5.63 -1.23 -11.80
C ALA A 93 4.53 -0.28 -12.28
N MET A 94 4.75 0.31 -13.45
CA MET A 94 3.77 1.08 -14.20
C MET A 94 3.75 0.60 -15.64
N LEU A 95 2.55 0.35 -16.15
CA LEU A 95 2.33 -0.22 -17.47
C LEU A 95 1.25 0.58 -18.20
N ILE A 96 1.44 0.75 -19.50
CA ILE A 96 0.41 1.16 -20.45
C ILE A 96 0.13 -0.04 -21.34
N CYS A 97 -1.13 -0.42 -21.43
CA CYS A 97 -1.61 -1.52 -22.27
C CYS A 97 -2.52 -0.95 -23.36
N THR A 98 -2.23 -1.26 -24.62
CA THR A 98 -3.07 -0.87 -25.76
C THR A 98 -4.30 -1.76 -25.88
N PRO A 99 -5.31 -1.36 -26.68
CA PRO A 99 -6.47 -2.21 -26.99
C PRO A 99 -6.09 -3.57 -27.58
N ASP A 100 -4.96 -3.63 -28.31
CA ASP A 100 -4.39 -4.87 -28.87
C ASP A 100 -3.67 -5.74 -27.83
N LEU A 101 -3.81 -5.43 -26.54
CA LEU A 101 -3.23 -6.14 -25.40
C LEU A 101 -1.70 -6.14 -25.41
N ILE A 102 -1.09 -5.11 -26.00
CA ILE A 102 0.35 -4.87 -25.95
C ILE A 102 0.63 -3.98 -24.75
N CYS A 103 1.29 -4.54 -23.74
CA CYS A 103 1.66 -3.84 -22.52
C CYS A 103 3.16 -3.46 -22.55
N ARG A 104 3.48 -2.25 -22.10
CA ARG A 104 4.86 -1.79 -21.93
C ARG A 104 4.97 -0.78 -20.81
N GLY A 105 6.16 -0.56 -20.27
CA GLY A 105 6.34 0.46 -19.25
C GLY A 105 7.64 0.36 -18.47
N ALA A 106 7.56 0.48 -17.15
CA ALA A 106 8.72 0.45 -16.27
C ALA A 106 8.43 -0.36 -15.01
N ALA A 107 9.45 -1.03 -14.48
CA ALA A 107 9.37 -1.72 -13.20
C ALA A 107 10.61 -1.48 -12.36
N VAL A 108 10.44 -1.52 -11.05
CA VAL A 108 11.52 -1.57 -10.08
C VAL A 108 12.02 -3.00 -9.98
N THR A 109 13.34 -3.15 -10.04
CA THR A 109 14.00 -4.45 -9.89
C THR A 109 13.89 -4.93 -8.45
N GLY A 110 13.40 -6.15 -8.24
CA GLY A 110 13.34 -6.79 -6.93
C GLY A 110 14.68 -7.37 -6.50
N ASP A 111 14.78 -7.82 -5.24
CA ASP A 111 16.03 -8.29 -4.64
C ASP A 111 16.65 -9.53 -5.31
N ASN A 112 15.84 -10.29 -6.06
CA ASN A 112 16.24 -11.57 -6.66
C ASN A 112 16.62 -11.47 -8.15
N ASP A 113 16.77 -10.26 -8.69
CA ASP A 113 17.16 -10.09 -10.09
C ASP A 113 18.68 -10.32 -10.27
N ALA A 114 19.04 -11.25 -11.16
CA ALA A 114 20.43 -11.62 -11.39
C ALA A 114 21.21 -10.59 -12.22
N LYS A 115 20.54 -9.62 -12.85
CA LYS A 115 21.11 -8.72 -13.85
C LYS A 115 21.21 -7.28 -13.36
N TYR A 116 20.30 -6.83 -12.51
CA TYR A 116 20.23 -5.45 -12.03
C TYR A 116 20.22 -5.38 -10.49
N PRO A 117 20.83 -4.34 -9.88
CA PRO A 117 20.69 -4.09 -8.46
C PRO A 117 19.22 -3.87 -8.05
N ALA A 118 18.87 -4.31 -6.85
CA ALA A 118 17.59 -4.01 -6.23
C ALA A 118 17.29 -2.50 -6.24
N GLY A 119 16.05 -2.12 -6.55
CA GLY A 119 15.63 -0.73 -6.63
C GLY A 119 15.92 -0.05 -7.98
N THR A 120 16.62 -0.71 -8.92
CA THR A 120 16.87 -0.13 -10.25
C THR A 120 15.57 -0.10 -11.06
N ILE A 121 15.24 1.08 -11.62
CA ILE A 121 14.12 1.22 -12.55
C ILE A 121 14.56 0.73 -13.94
N ARG A 122 13.85 -0.28 -14.45
CA ARG A 122 14.07 -0.88 -15.77
C ARG A 122 12.88 -0.64 -16.68
N LYS A 123 13.16 -0.44 -17.96
CA LYS A 123 12.16 -0.39 -19.02
C LYS A 123 11.67 -1.82 -19.30
N LEU A 124 10.36 -1.99 -19.31
CA LEU A 124 9.69 -3.20 -19.76
C LEU A 124 9.36 -3.05 -21.25
N PRO A 125 9.86 -3.95 -22.11
CA PRO A 125 9.59 -3.87 -23.54
C PRO A 125 8.11 -4.10 -23.83
N ALA A 126 7.71 -3.78 -25.06
CA ALA A 126 6.37 -4.06 -25.54
C ALA A 126 6.18 -5.57 -25.71
N GLU A 127 5.31 -6.15 -24.91
CA GLU A 127 4.94 -7.56 -24.97
C GLU A 127 3.43 -7.72 -24.99
N THR A 128 2.95 -8.69 -25.76
CA THR A 128 1.54 -9.07 -25.75
C THR A 128 1.22 -9.82 -24.46
N GLU A 129 0.18 -9.40 -23.76
CA GLU A 129 -0.30 -10.06 -22.54
C GLU A 129 -0.77 -11.49 -22.88
N LYS A 130 -0.22 -12.47 -22.17
CA LYS A 130 -0.47 -13.90 -22.43
C LYS A 130 -1.47 -14.50 -21.44
N SER A 131 -1.59 -13.92 -20.25
CA SER A 131 -2.47 -14.43 -19.20
C SER A 131 -3.94 -14.21 -19.56
N PRO A 132 -4.75 -15.28 -19.74
CA PRO A 132 -6.17 -15.13 -20.06
C PRO A 132 -6.94 -14.33 -19.01
N GLN A 133 -6.51 -14.44 -17.75
CA GLN A 133 -7.12 -13.74 -16.62
C GLN A 133 -6.85 -12.23 -16.69
N VAL A 134 -5.59 -11.84 -16.94
CA VAL A 134 -5.21 -10.42 -17.07
C VAL A 134 -5.88 -9.81 -18.31
N ARG A 135 -5.95 -10.54 -19.41
CA ARG A 135 -6.64 -10.10 -20.64
C ARG A 135 -8.11 -9.78 -20.40
N ALA A 136 -8.84 -10.68 -19.75
CA ALA A 136 -10.26 -10.46 -19.43
C ALA A 136 -10.46 -9.22 -18.57
N VAL A 137 -9.58 -9.00 -17.58
CA VAL A 137 -9.61 -7.80 -16.73
C VAL A 137 -9.31 -6.54 -17.54
N LEU A 138 -8.32 -6.56 -18.43
CA LEU A 138 -7.99 -5.42 -19.30
C LEU A 138 -9.12 -5.10 -20.28
N GLU A 139 -9.80 -6.10 -20.82
CA GLU A 139 -10.96 -5.93 -21.70
C GLU A 139 -12.15 -5.32 -20.96
N GLU A 140 -12.47 -5.80 -19.75
CA GLU A 140 -13.47 -5.16 -18.88
C GLU A 140 -13.06 -3.72 -18.56
N ARG A 141 -11.76 -3.51 -18.29
CA ARG A 141 -11.22 -2.22 -17.91
C ARG A 141 -11.42 -1.15 -18.97
N GLN A 142 -11.38 -1.51 -20.25
CA GLN A 142 -11.62 -0.58 -21.37
C GLN A 142 -13.06 -0.05 -21.40
N GLN A 143 -14.02 -0.75 -20.79
CA GLN A 143 -15.43 -0.37 -20.83
C GLN A 143 -15.85 0.54 -19.67
N VAL A 144 -14.95 0.78 -18.71
CA VAL A 144 -15.26 1.48 -17.46
C VAL A 144 -14.46 2.78 -17.37
N ASP A 145 -15.15 3.89 -17.16
CA ASP A 145 -14.51 5.18 -16.94
C ASP A 145 -13.93 5.36 -15.53
N GLY A 146 -13.05 6.36 -15.39
CA GLY A 146 -12.46 6.75 -14.11
C GLY A 146 -11.37 5.79 -13.62
N ARG A 147 -10.77 6.03 -12.46
CA ARG A 147 -9.76 5.16 -11.85
C ARG A 147 -10.42 3.98 -11.13
N ARG A 148 -9.82 2.79 -11.20
CA ARG A 148 -10.33 1.60 -10.50
C ARG A 148 -9.23 0.68 -10.01
N TRP A 149 -9.37 0.21 -8.78
CA TRP A 149 -8.58 -0.89 -8.24
C TRP A 149 -9.05 -2.22 -8.83
N GLY A 150 -8.10 -3.02 -9.29
CA GLY A 150 -8.33 -4.38 -9.78
C GLY A 150 -8.20 -5.42 -8.68
N ALA A 151 -8.50 -6.67 -9.03
CA ALA A 151 -8.20 -7.81 -8.17
C ALA A 151 -6.67 -7.97 -8.01
N PHE A 152 -6.24 -8.58 -6.90
CA PHE A 152 -4.83 -8.91 -6.72
C PHE A 152 -4.36 -9.89 -7.81
N VAL A 153 -3.18 -9.63 -8.37
CA VAL A 153 -2.55 -10.45 -9.40
C VAL A 153 -1.33 -11.12 -8.80
N ALA A 154 -1.31 -12.45 -8.84
CA ALA A 154 -0.14 -13.23 -8.47
C ALA A 154 0.66 -13.60 -9.74
N ASN A 155 1.97 -13.42 -9.70
CA ASN A 155 2.89 -13.86 -10.74
C ASN A 155 4.19 -14.42 -10.11
N GLU A 156 5.19 -14.75 -10.92
CA GLU A 156 6.49 -15.25 -10.47
C GLU A 156 7.27 -14.28 -9.56
N TYR A 157 6.89 -13.00 -9.54
CA TYR A 157 7.51 -11.95 -8.73
C TYR A 157 6.79 -11.68 -7.41
N GLY A 158 5.57 -12.21 -7.21
CA GLY A 158 4.81 -12.03 -5.97
C GLY A 158 3.31 -11.74 -6.19
N LEU A 159 2.68 -11.20 -5.15
CA LEU A 159 1.28 -10.78 -5.15
C LEU A 159 1.19 -9.26 -5.23
N PHE A 160 0.49 -8.73 -6.22
CA PHE A 160 0.42 -7.30 -6.48
C PHE A 160 -1.02 -6.79 -6.47
N ALA A 161 -1.24 -5.66 -5.79
CA ALA A 161 -2.40 -4.82 -6.01
C ALA A 161 -2.17 -3.96 -7.26
N ASN A 162 -3.22 -3.68 -8.02
CA ASN A 162 -3.13 -2.82 -9.20
C ASN A 162 -4.27 -1.80 -9.21
N VAL A 163 -3.94 -0.61 -9.69
CA VAL A 163 -4.88 0.46 -9.97
C VAL A 163 -4.63 0.94 -11.39
N SER A 164 -5.71 1.22 -12.11
CA SER A 164 -5.65 1.60 -13.53
C SER A 164 -6.67 2.69 -13.85
N ALA A 165 -6.42 3.44 -14.92
CA ALA A 165 -7.29 4.45 -15.51
C ALA A 165 -7.27 4.30 -17.05
N PRO A 166 -8.38 4.53 -17.76
CA PRO A 166 -8.34 4.63 -19.21
C PRO A 166 -7.60 5.92 -19.61
N LEU A 167 -6.83 5.84 -20.71
CA LEU A 167 -6.07 6.94 -21.28
C LEU A 167 -6.85 7.59 -22.43
#